data_AF-A0A7X9G1R8-F1
#
_entry.id   AF-A0A7X9G1R8-F1
#
_cell.length_a   1.000
_cell.length_b   1.000
_cell.length_c   1.000
_cell.angle_alpha   90.00
_cell.angle_beta   90.00
_cell.angle_gamma   90.00
#
_symmetry.space_group_name_H-M   'P 1'
#
loop_
_entity.id
_entity.type
_entity.pdbx_description
1 polymer ?
#
loop_
_entity_poly.entity_id
_entity_poly.type
_entity_poly.pdbx_seq_one_letter_code
_entity_poly.pdbx_strand_id
1 'polypeptide(L)'
;MAIIVDRHRGMIRSQNEVALPVLPEDKIKLLSSLGVQVLLCGAIANETANLVAQHGLRLHSFAAGEWGEVLAGWRPGCRLQDCHLMPGCGRRRQQRCQNRGRSWRQK
;
A
#
# COMPACT_ATOMS: atom_id res chain seq x y z
N MET A 1 -4.14 -9.68 8.82
CA MET A 1 -3.92 -10.37 7.53
C MET A 1 -3.27 -9.39 6.57
N ALA A 2 -2.47 -9.88 5.63
CA ALA A 2 -1.95 -9.12 4.49
C ALA A 2 -2.03 -9.99 3.22
N ILE A 3 -2.20 -9.34 2.08
CA ILE A 3 -2.13 -9.99 0.77
C ILE A 3 -0.71 -9.81 0.23
N ILE A 4 -0.02 -10.93 0.00
CA ILE A 4 1.27 -10.95 -0.67
C ILE A 4 1.05 -11.32 -2.12
N VAL A 5 1.50 -10.46 -3.03
CA VAL A 5 1.34 -10.64 -4.46
C VAL A 5 2.71 -10.79 -5.11
N ASP A 6 2.96 -11.90 -5.79
CA ASP A 6 4.10 -12.04 -6.67
C ASP A 6 3.75 -11.46 -8.04
N ARG A 7 4.56 -10.49 -8.50
CA ARG A 7 4.36 -9.81 -9.78
C ARG A 7 5.61 -9.89 -10.63
N HIS A 8 5.47 -10.47 -11.82
CA HIS A 8 6.55 -10.58 -12.79
C HIS A 8 6.12 -9.99 -14.14
N ARG A 9 6.90 -9.04 -14.67
CA ARG A 9 6.63 -8.34 -15.95
C ARG A 9 5.22 -7.75 -16.05
N GLY A 10 4.72 -7.19 -14.95
CA GLY A 10 3.41 -6.56 -14.89
C GLY A 10 2.25 -7.51 -14.61
N MET A 11 2.44 -8.83 -14.71
CA MET A 11 1.43 -9.86 -14.45
C MET A 11 1.54 -10.40 -13.02
N ILE A 12 0.40 -10.68 -12.40
CA ILE A 12 0.33 -11.38 -11.12
C ILE A 12 0.58 -12.86 -11.36
N ARG A 13 1.57 -13.44 -10.68
CA ARG A 13 1.90 -14.86 -10.73
C ARG A 13 1.24 -15.64 -9.62
N SER A 14 1.16 -15.05 -8.43
CA SER A 14 0.49 -15.63 -7.28
C SER A 14 0.00 -14.54 -6.34
N GLN A 15 -1.01 -14.89 -5.55
CA GLN A 15 -1.52 -14.07 -4.46
C GLN A 15 -1.79 -14.99 -3.27
N ASN A 16 -1.34 -14.60 -2.07
CA ASN A 16 -1.52 -15.38 -0.86
C ASN A 16 -1.91 -14.48 0.31
N GLU A 17 -2.86 -14.94 1.10
CA GLU A 17 -3.20 -14.34 2.39
C GLU A 17 -2.25 -14.83 3.46
N VAL A 18 -1.65 -13.89 4.19
CA VAL A 18 -0.71 -14.18 5.27
C VAL A 18 -1.19 -13.56 6.56
N ALA A 19 -1.20 -14.38 7.62
CA ALA A 19 -1.42 -13.92 8.97
C ALA A 19 -0.21 -13.08 9.42
N LEU A 20 -0.50 -11.86 9.86
CA LEU A 20 0.52 -10.97 10.38
C LEU A 20 0.58 -11.11 11.91
N PRO A 21 1.78 -11.17 12.51
CA PRO A 21 1.95 -11.16 13.96
C PRO A 21 1.44 -9.84 14.54
N VAL A 22 1.31 -9.76 15.86
CA VAL A 22 0.72 -8.57 16.53
C VAL A 22 1.67 -7.38 16.48
N LEU A 23 2.95 -7.60 16.78
CA LEU A 23 3.95 -6.55 16.92
C LEU A 23 4.41 -6.00 15.56
N PRO A 24 4.52 -4.67 15.39
CA PRO A 24 4.91 -4.06 14.11
C PRO A 24 6.27 -4.53 13.57
N GLU A 25 7.25 -4.69 14.45
CA GLU A 25 8.58 -5.15 14.07
C GLU A 25 8.55 -6.57 13.53
N ASP A 26 7.82 -7.48 14.18
CA ASP A 26 7.66 -8.86 13.73
C ASP A 26 6.92 -8.94 12.40
N LYS A 27 5.96 -8.04 12.14
CA LYS A 27 5.29 -7.95 10.83
C LYS A 27 6.31 -7.64 9.75
N ILE A 28 7.17 -6.66 9.98
CA ILE A 28 8.17 -6.22 9.00
C ILE A 28 9.23 -7.30 8.79
N LYS A 29 9.70 -7.94 9.87
CA LYS A 29 10.63 -9.09 9.78
C LYS A 29 10.03 -10.24 8.97
N LEU A 30 8.77 -10.58 9.21
CA LEU A 30 8.06 -11.62 8.45
C LEU A 30 7.94 -11.24 6.98
N LEU A 31 7.52 -10.01 6.67
CA LEU A 31 7.40 -9.56 5.28
C LEU A 31 8.78 -9.55 4.57
N SER A 32 9.82 -9.12 5.28
CA SER A 32 11.20 -9.12 4.78
C SER A 32 11.70 -10.55 4.52
N SER A 33 11.42 -11.50 5.42
CA SER A 33 11.86 -12.90 5.26
C SER A 33 11.12 -13.61 4.12
N LEU A 34 9.89 -13.19 3.82
CA LEU A 34 9.13 -13.63 2.65
C LEU A 34 9.59 -12.97 1.34
N GLY A 35 10.63 -12.13 1.36
CA GLY A 35 11.19 -11.48 0.17
C GLY A 35 10.34 -10.34 -0.38
N VAL A 36 9.43 -9.78 0.42
CA VAL A 36 8.61 -8.64 0.01
C VAL A 36 9.49 -7.42 -0.20
N GLN A 37 9.42 -6.83 -1.39
CA GLN A 37 10.24 -5.65 -1.74
C GLN A 37 9.47 -4.33 -1.60
N VAL A 38 8.13 -4.39 -1.71
CA VAL A 38 7.25 -3.22 -1.76
C VAL A 38 6.07 -3.45 -0.83
N LEU A 39 5.81 -2.48 0.05
CA LEU A 39 4.68 -2.48 0.96
C LEU A 39 3.69 -1.36 0.57
N LEU A 40 2.51 -1.76 0.11
CA LEU A 40 1.38 -0.85 -0.12
C LEU A 40 0.51 -0.84 1.14
N CYS A 41 0.32 0.31 1.76
CA CYS A 41 -0.40 0.40 3.04
C CYS A 41 -1.31 1.64 3.07
N GLY A 42 -2.53 1.49 3.59
CA GLY A 42 -3.47 2.61 3.74
C GLY A 42 -3.06 3.60 4.81
N ALA A 43 -2.79 3.10 6.01
CA ALA A 43 -2.37 3.90 7.15
C ALA A 43 -1.24 3.19 7.90
N ILE A 44 -0.17 3.92 8.18
CA ILE A 44 1.01 3.42 8.87
C ILE A 44 1.53 4.50 9.81
N ALA A 45 1.85 4.11 11.04
CA ALA A 45 2.49 5.02 12.00
C ALA A 45 3.92 5.37 11.55
N ASN A 46 4.39 6.57 11.88
CA ASN A 46 5.72 7.04 11.48
C ASN A 46 6.85 6.13 11.99
N GLU A 47 6.72 5.61 13.22
CA GLU A 47 7.68 4.65 13.80
C GLU A 47 7.78 3.37 12.95
N THR A 48 6.63 2.81 12.55
CA THR A 48 6.57 1.63 11.70
C THR A 48 7.08 1.93 10.30
N ALA A 49 6.82 3.12 9.76
CA ALA A 49 7.37 3.54 8.46
C ALA A 49 8.91 3.59 8.47
N ASN A 50 9.49 4.08 9.57
CA ASN A 50 10.95 4.07 9.74
C ASN A 50 11.50 2.64 9.83
N LEU A 51 10.83 1.74 10.56
CA LEU A 51 11.20 0.33 10.61
C LEU A 51 11.16 -0.31 9.21
N VAL A 52 10.13 -0.04 8.41
CA VAL A 52 10.02 -0.56 7.03
C VAL A 52 11.24 -0.13 6.20
N ALA A 53 11.64 1.14 6.32
CA ALA A 53 12.81 1.67 5.63
C ALA A 53 14.14 1.02 6.10
N GLN A 54 14.29 0.79 7.40
CA GLN A 54 15.47 0.12 7.98
C GLN A 54 15.62 -1.33 7.50
N HIS A 55 14.50 -2.02 7.25
CA HIS A 55 14.49 -3.37 6.69
C HIS A 55 14.61 -3.41 5.15
N GLY A 56 14.79 -2.25 4.49
CA GLY A 56 15.01 -2.18 3.03
C GLY A 56 13.75 -2.34 2.19
N LEU A 57 12.56 -2.33 2.80
CA LEU A 57 11.28 -2.38 2.08
C LEU A 57 10.92 -0.98 1.56
N ARG A 58 10.39 -0.93 0.33
CA ARG A 58 9.83 0.32 -0.22
C ARG A 58 8.41 0.52 0.26
N LEU A 59 8.20 1.52 1.11
CA LEU A 59 6.89 1.89 1.62
C LEU A 59 6.16 2.84 0.68
N HIS A 60 4.95 2.46 0.34
CA HIS A 60 3.96 3.32 -0.31
C HIS A 60 2.73 3.40 0.60
N SER A 61 2.71 4.45 1.42
CA SER A 61 1.60 4.75 2.32
C SER A 61 0.45 5.46 1.60
N PHE A 62 -0.70 5.53 2.27
CA PHE A 62 -1.91 6.18 1.78
C PHE A 62 -2.41 5.51 0.51
N ALA A 63 -2.66 4.21 0.58
CA ALA A 63 -3.47 3.49 -0.40
C ALA A 63 -4.86 3.21 0.19
N ALA A 64 -5.89 3.85 -0.36
CA ALA A 64 -7.28 3.56 -0.02
C ALA A 64 -7.98 2.82 -1.16
N GLY A 65 -8.80 1.82 -0.84
CA GLY A 65 -9.55 1.01 -1.81
C GLY A 65 -9.31 -0.48 -1.66
N GLU A 66 -9.88 -1.25 -2.59
CA GLU A 66 -9.63 -2.68 -2.72
C GLU A 66 -8.18 -2.91 -3.19
N TRP A 67 -7.51 -3.96 -2.69
CA TRP A 67 -6.07 -4.12 -2.91
C TRP A 67 -5.72 -4.34 -4.38
N GLY A 68 -6.60 -5.00 -5.15
CA GLY A 68 -6.46 -5.19 -6.59
C GLY A 68 -6.52 -3.87 -7.36
N GLU A 69 -7.44 -2.97 -7.00
CA GLU A 69 -7.51 -1.62 -7.57
C GLU A 69 -6.24 -0.81 -7.28
N VAL A 70 -5.79 -0.82 -6.02
CA VAL A 70 -4.56 -0.16 -5.59
C VAL A 70 -3.36 -0.70 -6.37
N LEU A 71 -3.25 -2.03 -6.51
CA LEU A 71 -2.16 -2.69 -7.23
C LEU A 71 -2.18 -2.37 -8.72
N ALA A 72 -3.36 -2.31 -9.35
CA ALA A 72 -3.53 -1.93 -10.74
C ALA A 72 -3.10 -0.47 -11.00
N GLY A 73 -3.34 0.42 -10.03
CA GLY A 73 -2.90 1.81 -10.05
C GLY A 73 -1.40 2.01 -9.79
N TRP A 74 -0.70 0.99 -9.25
CA TRP A 74 0.71 1.05 -8.88
C TRP A 74 1.66 0.53 -9.97
N ARG A 75 2.76 1.27 -10.19
CA ARG A 75 3.86 0.90 -11.10
C ARG A 75 5.21 1.11 -10.41
N PRO A 76 6.19 0.20 -10.62
CA PRO A 76 7.55 0.40 -10.11
C PRO A 76 8.13 1.73 -10.59
N GLY A 77 8.74 2.50 -9.68
CA GLY A 77 9.34 3.80 -10.01
C GLY A 77 8.37 4.98 -10.10
N CYS A 78 7.06 4.75 -9.94
CA CYS A 78 6.07 5.81 -9.88
C CYS A 78 5.57 6.01 -8.44
N ARG A 79 5.32 7.27 -8.06
CA ARG A 79 4.52 7.59 -6.87
C ARG A 79 3.08 7.09 -7.10
N LEU A 80 2.40 6.57 -6.07
CA LEU A 80 0.97 6.30 -6.20
C LEU A 80 0.25 7.58 -6.64
N GLN A 81 -0.73 7.41 -7.52
CA GLN A 81 -1.56 8.50 -7.99
C GLN A 81 -2.28 9.15 -6.79
N ASP A 82 -2.39 10.48 -6.81
CA ASP A 82 -2.98 11.26 -5.71
C ASP A 82 -4.40 10.82 -5.31
N CYS A 83 -5.11 10.10 -6.17
CA CYS A 83 -6.44 9.54 -5.91
C CYS A 83 -6.47 8.40 -4.88
N HIS A 84 -5.35 7.72 -4.64
CA HIS A 84 -5.27 6.67 -3.63
C HIS A 84 -4.83 7.22 -2.26
N LEU A 85 -4.27 8.44 -2.22
CA LEU A 85 -3.74 9.07 -1.02
C LEU A 85 -4.86 9.53 -0.07
N MET A 86 -4.85 9.07 1.18
CA MET A 86 -5.74 9.58 2.23
C MET A 86 -5.59 11.11 2.40
N PRO A 87 -6.71 11.84 2.47
CA PRO A 87 -6.68 13.27 2.73
C PRO A 87 -6.22 13.50 4.18
N GLY A 88 -5.07 14.17 4.36
CA GLY A 88 -4.65 14.70 5.67
C GLY A 88 -3.19 14.47 6.05
N CYS A 89 -2.49 13.51 5.43
CA CYS A 89 -1.09 13.25 5.76
C CYS A 89 -0.15 13.77 4.67
N GLY A 90 -0.04 15.09 4.60
CA GLY A 90 0.79 15.78 3.62
C GLY A 90 0.34 17.22 3.47
N ARG A 91 1.17 18.16 3.93
CA ARG A 91 0.97 19.59 3.74
C ARG A 91 0.63 19.89 2.27
N ARG A 92 -0.52 20.54 2.06
CA ARG A 92 -0.91 21.36 0.89
C ARG A 92 -0.55 20.79 -0.49
N ARG A 93 -1.46 20.01 -1.06
CA ARG A 93 -1.89 20.10 -2.48
C ARG A 93 -3.19 19.32 -2.68
N GLN A 94 -4.25 19.79 -2.05
CA GLN A 94 -5.60 19.44 -2.49
C GLN A 94 -5.87 20.24 -3.76
N GLN A 95 -5.78 19.61 -4.92
CA GLN A 95 -6.44 19.99 -6.17
C GLN A 95 -5.97 19.05 -7.29
N ARG A 96 -6.76 18.00 -7.57
CA ARG A 96 -7.03 17.45 -8.94
C ARG A 96 -7.69 16.05 -9.02
N CYS A 97 -8.32 15.54 -7.97
CA CYS A 97 -9.20 14.36 -8.10
C CYS A 97 -10.70 14.69 -7.93
N GLN A 98 -11.08 15.95 -8.06
CA GLN A 98 -12.49 16.32 -8.28
C GLN A 98 -12.75 16.31 -9.78
N ASN A 99 -13.07 15.14 -10.34
CA ASN A 99 -14.12 14.96 -11.35
C ASN A 99 -13.97 13.57 -11.99
N ARG A 100 -14.63 12.58 -11.40
CA ARG A 100 -15.36 11.52 -12.09
C ARG A 100 -16.20 10.79 -11.04
N GLY A 101 -17.49 11.13 -10.99
CA GLY A 101 -18.48 10.50 -10.10
C GLY A 101 -18.49 8.98 -10.21
N ARG A 102 -19.02 8.25 -9.23
CA ARG A 102 -20.46 8.24 -8.95
C ARG A 102 -20.77 7.76 -7.52
N SER A 103 -21.88 8.30 -7.04
CA SER A 103 -22.66 8.04 -5.83
C SER A 103 -22.39 6.73 -5.05
N TRP A 104 -22.11 6.92 -3.76
CA TRP A 104 -22.55 6.01 -2.72
C TRP A 104 -24.09 5.93 -2.75
N ARG A 105 -24.64 4.73 -2.90
CA ARG A 105 -26.01 4.43 -2.53
C ARG A 105 -25.98 3.23 -1.59
N GLN A 106 -26.23 3.54 -0.32
CA GLN A 106 -26.60 2.61 0.74
C GLN A 106 -27.74 1.70 0.24
N LYS A 107 -27.60 0.39 0.45
CA LYS A 107 -28.74 -0.48 0.76
C LYS A 107 -28.27 -1.61 1.66
#